data_AF-A0A5B2YTM8-F1
#
_entry.id   AF-A0A5B2YTM8-F1
#
_cell.length_a   1.000
_cell.length_b   1.000
_cell.length_c   1.000
_cell.angle_alpha   90.00
_cell.angle_beta   90.00
_cell.angle_gamma   90.00
#
_symmetry.space_group_name_H-M   'P 1'
#
loop_
_entity.id
_entity.type
_entity.pdbx_description
1 polymer ?
#
loop_
_entity_poly.entity_id
_entity_poly.type
_entity_poly.pdbx_seq_one_letter_code
_entity_poly.pdbx_strand_id
1 'polypeptide(L)' 'MPKIIDLDEKDFIWFVPPNSQLSYYGYVKELKWNFEGEKESAIIVIGDDEIEVEIDDTYQIAIGRKYNAKD' A
#
# COMPACT_ATOMS: atom_id res chain seq x y z
N MET A 1 12.19 -1.54 -6.89
CA MET A 1 11.19 -2.00 -5.91
C MET A 1 9.96 -1.15 -6.11
N PRO A 2 8.75 -1.72 -6.05
CA PRO A 2 7.51 -0.97 -6.10
C PRO A 2 7.50 0.20 -5.11
N LYS A 3 6.88 1.31 -5.53
CA LYS A 3 6.68 2.55 -4.76
C LYS A 3 5.20 2.85 -4.63
N ILE A 4 4.84 3.84 -3.81
CA ILE A 4 3.45 4.30 -3.65
C ILE A 4 2.84 4.71 -5.00
N ILE A 5 3.63 5.31 -5.88
CA ILE A 5 3.15 5.72 -7.22
C ILE A 5 2.61 4.55 -8.05
N ASP A 6 3.15 3.35 -7.82
CA ASP A 6 2.79 2.12 -8.54
C ASP A 6 1.51 1.47 -8.00
N LEU A 7 0.95 1.93 -6.88
CA LEU A 7 -0.19 1.29 -6.22
C LEU A 7 -1.53 1.83 -6.72
N ASP A 8 -2.52 0.96 -6.88
CA ASP A 8 -3.90 1.34 -7.15
C ASP A 8 -4.80 0.97 -5.96
N GLU A 9 -5.93 1.66 -5.81
CA GLU A 9 -6.93 1.27 -4.80
C GLU A 9 -7.36 -0.18 -5.01
N LYS A 10 -7.51 -0.91 -3.90
CA LYS A 10 -7.80 -2.35 -3.79
C LYS A 10 -6.67 -3.29 -4.20
N ASP A 11 -5.49 -2.78 -4.57
CA ASP A 11 -4.32 -3.64 -4.75
C ASP A 11 -4.03 -4.42 -3.46
N PHE A 12 -3.73 -5.71 -3.60
CA PHE A 12 -3.23 -6.53 -2.51
C PHE A 12 -1.70 -6.47 -2.49
N ILE A 13 -1.13 -6.04 -1.37
CA ILE A 13 0.30 -5.82 -1.23
C ILE A 13 0.86 -6.50 0.02
N TRP A 14 2.16 -6.80 -0.04
CA TRP A 14 3.00 -7.06 1.11
C TRP A 14 3.88 -5.84 1.37
N PHE A 15 4.14 -5.52 2.63
CA PHE A 15 5.00 -4.40 2.99
C PHE A 15 5.80 -4.65 4.28
N VAL A 16 6.98 -4.03 4.36
CA VAL A 16 7.89 -4.13 5.52
C VAL A 16 8.22 -2.72 6.01
N PRO A 17 7.96 -2.40 7.28
CA PRO A 17 8.34 -1.12 7.87
C PRO A 17 9.86 -0.89 7.85
N PRO A 18 10.29 0.38 7.85
CA PRO A 18 11.71 0.69 7.98
C PRO A 18 12.26 0.10 9.28
N ASN A 19 13.46 -0.49 9.21
CA ASN A 19 14.15 -1.15 10.32
C ASN A 19 13.42 -2.39 10.90
N SER A 20 12.43 -2.93 10.20
CA SER A 20 11.77 -4.18 10.54
C SER A 20 12.23 -5.31 9.61
N GLN A 21 12.16 -6.55 10.10
CA GLN A 21 12.21 -7.75 9.25
C GLN A 21 10.84 -8.42 9.10
N LEU A 22 9.83 -7.97 9.86
CA LEU A 22 8.49 -8.51 9.83
C LEU A 22 7.69 -7.85 8.70
N SER A 23 7.16 -8.68 7.80
CA SER A 23 6.26 -8.27 6.72
C SER A 23 4.81 -8.34 7.15
N TYR A 24 4.02 -7.40 6.67
CA TYR A 24 2.57 -7.38 6.77
C TYR A 24 1.96 -7.46 5.37
N TYR A 25 0.68 -7.82 5.30
CA TYR A 25 -0.07 -7.84 4.05
C TYR A 25 -1.46 -7.25 4.25
N GLY A 26 -2.01 -6.69 3.18
CA GLY A 26 -3.31 -6.04 3.23
C GLY A 26 -3.73 -5.50 1.87
N TYR A 27 -4.85 -4.78 1.86
CA TYR A 27 -5.37 -4.14 0.66
C TYR A 27 -5.25 -2.62 0.77
N VAL A 28 -4.90 -1.97 -0.34
CA VAL A 28 -4.90 -0.52 -0.45
C VAL A 28 -6.35 -0.02 -0.35
N LYS A 29 -6.66 0.72 0.71
CA LYS A 29 -7.97 1.32 0.92
C LYS A 29 -8.06 2.71 0.28
N GLU A 30 -7.03 3.52 0.46
CA GLU A 30 -7.01 4.92 0.01
C GLU A 30 -5.59 5.31 -0.43
N LEU A 31 -5.51 6.16 -1.46
CA LEU A 31 -4.27 6.78 -1.92
C LEU A 31 -4.32 8.26 -1.58
N LYS A 32 -3.31 8.77 -0.86
CA LYS A 32 -3.18 10.20 -0.56
C LYS A 32 -2.30 10.88 -1.59
N TRP A 33 -2.77 12.00 -2.09
CA TRP A 33 -2.14 12.76 -3.16
C TRP A 33 -1.62 14.09 -2.63
N ASN A 34 -0.42 14.47 -3.03
CA ASN A 34 0.16 15.77 -2.71
C ASN A 34 -0.45 16.89 -3.60
N PHE A 35 -0.05 18.14 -3.37
CA PHE A 35 -0.53 19.30 -4.14
C PHE A 35 -0.11 19.29 -5.62
N GLU A 36 0.88 18.48 -5.99
CA GLU A 36 1.37 18.32 -7.36
C GLU A 36 0.58 17.23 -8.12
N GLY A 37 -0.32 16.52 -7.44
CA GLY A 37 -1.11 15.44 -8.03
C GLY A 37 -0.36 14.11 -8.13
N GLU A 38 0.66 13.91 -7.30
CA GLU A 38 1.38 12.63 -7.18
C GLU A 38 0.98 11.89 -5.89
N LYS A 39 0.97 10.55 -5.95
CA LYS A 39 0.67 9.71 -4.77
C LYS A 39 1.83 9.80 -3.78
N GLU A 40 1.56 10.26 -2.56
CA GLU A 40 2.57 10.48 -1.49
C GLU A 40 2.55 9.35 -0.45
N SER A 41 1.37 8.89 -0.07
CA SER A 41 1.18 7.78 0.87
C SER A 41 -0.07 6.95 0.53
N ALA A 42 -0.21 5.80 1.16
CA ALA A 42 -1.37 4.91 1.02
C ALA A 42 -1.86 4.41 2.38
N ILE A 43 -3.18 4.29 2.55
CA ILE A 43 -3.79 3.62 3.70
C ILE A 43 -4.04 2.15 3.34
N ILE A 44 -3.49 1.25 4.15
CA ILE A 44 -3.61 -0.19 3.99
C ILE A 44 -4.47 -0.76 5.11
N VAL A 45 -5.43 -1.60 4.76
CA VAL A 45 -6.24 -2.36 5.72
C VAL A 45 -5.64 -3.74 5.91
N ILE A 46 -5.37 -4.11 7.16
CA ILE A 46 -4.73 -5.37 7.56
C ILE A 46 -5.67 -6.17 8.47
N GLY A 47 -5.78 -7.46 8.20
CA GLY A 47 -6.47 -8.41 9.06
C GLY A 47 -7.99 -8.25 9.11
N ASP A 48 -8.65 -9.13 9.88
CA ASP A 48 -10.10 -9.16 10.01
C ASP A 48 -10.66 -8.01 10.86
N ASP A 49 -9.82 -7.42 11.73
CA ASP A 49 -10.16 -6.26 12.56
C ASP A 49 -10.09 -4.92 11.79
N GLU A 50 -9.84 -4.98 10.47
CA GLU A 50 -9.72 -3.85 9.56
C GLU A 50 -8.78 -2.74 10.07
N ILE A 51 -7.62 -3.11 10.59
CA ILE A 51 -6.63 -2.15 11.11
C ILE A 51 -6.06 -1.34 9.94
N GLU A 52 -6.17 -0.02 10.04
CA GLU A 52 -5.63 0.91 9.06
C GLU A 52 -4.19 1.33 9.40
N VAL A 53 -3.30 1.21 8.42
CA VAL A 53 -1.90 1.61 8.50
C VAL A 53 -1.56 2.48 7.31
N GLU A 54 -1.02 3.67 7.59
CA GLU A 54 -0.48 4.55 6.55
C GLU A 54 0.97 4.15 6.22
N ILE A 55 1.25 3.95 4.93
CA ILE A 55 2.59 3.62 4.42
C ILE A 55 3.01 4.63 3.36
N ASP A 56 4.33 4.82 3.26
CA ASP A 56 4.98 5.67 2.26
C ASP A 56 6.15 4.91 1.59
N ASP A 57 6.93 5.62 0.77
CA ASP A 57 8.10 5.08 0.06
C ASP A 57 9.28 4.66 0.98
N THR A 58 9.21 4.89 2.29
CA THR A 58 10.20 4.36 3.25
C THR A 58 9.99 2.87 3.54
N TYR A 59 8.80 2.35 3.24
CA TYR A 59 8.48 0.94 3.37
C TYR A 59 8.98 0.16 2.16
N GLN A 60 9.41 -1.08 2.39
CA GLN A 60 9.62 -2.00 1.27
C GLN A 60 8.27 -2.56 0.85
N ILE A 61 7.92 -2.46 -0.44
CA ILE A 61 6.60 -2.86 -0.94
C ILE A 61 6.77 -3.96 -2.00
N ALA A 62 5.90 -4.96 -1.97
CA ALA A 62 5.73 -5.95 -3.03
C ALA A 62 4.25 -6.06 -3.40
N ILE A 63 3.94 -5.87 -4.68
CA ILE A 63 2.57 -5.97 -5.19
C ILE A 63 2.25 -7.45 -5.42
N GLY A 64 1.29 -7.98 -4.67
CA GLY A 64 0.87 -9.38 -4.77
C GLY A 64 -0.15 -9.58 -5.89
N ARG A 65 -1.30 -8.89 -5.80
CA ARG A 65 -2.34 -8.91 -6.83
C ARG A 65 -2.78 -7.50 -7.15
N LYS A 66 -2.64 -7.13 -8.43
CA LYS A 66 -3.22 -5.91 -9.00
C LYS A 66 -4.74 -6.03 -9.05
N TYR A 67 -5.44 -5.01 -8.59
CA TYR A 67 -6.87 -4.89 -8.84
C TYR A 67 -7.10 -4.45 -10.28
N ASN A 68 -7.47 -5.39 -11.14
CA ASN A 68 -7.97 -5.08 -12.47
C ASN A 68 -9.48 -4.90 -12.38
N ALA A 69 -9.98 -3.66 -12.46
CA ALA A 69 -11.40 -3.35 -12.49
C ALA A 69 -12.17 -3.93 -13.71
N LYS A 70 -11.50 -4.70 -14.57
CA LYS A 70 -12.07 -5.36 -15.76
C LYS A 70 -12.42 -6.84 -15.55
N ASP A 71 -12.11 -7.41 -14.37
CA ASP A 71 -12.56 -8.75 -13.97
C ASP A 71 -13.84 -8.68 -13.13
#